data_AF-A0A1Y3NM01-F1
#
_entry.id   AF-A0A1Y3NM01-F1
#
_cell.length_a   1.000
_cell.length_b   1.000
_cell.length_c   1.000
_cell.angle_alpha   90.00
_cell.angle_beta   90.00
_cell.angle_gamma   90.00
#
_symmetry.space_group_name_H-M   'P 1'
#
loop_
_entity.id
_entity.type
_entity.pdbx_description
1 polymer ?
#
loop_
_entity_poly.entity_id
_entity_poly.type
_entity_poly.pdbx_seq_one_letter_code
_entity_poly.pdbx_strand_id
1 'polypeptide(L)'
;MSQNAIHWIKKINYCNGYCLGNYSKKSNKGTLYKCTNDSGTVTCTNEQKKKVPIGYFSITDEYNFNIKSYIKCNGKYCEAIDKNTLKDVCNSLGDLVMVRENIVYMCINENYMIEFSDDDIYMVVPNIEKNLFNNSIYKNYSIIKITQNSITLVTDTEQFKDGKYIFSNDIYENDFFIQNDSVQIKLISLKIDDKGKINIENLNTTDSYPFKTKGNNYGVMIEDLSQDFTEDELEEIFLLQCINGECFNIPGYVKYNTASDEVKVAECDEFCFLYQGPEECNAESSGKVYYDSVSQKFMICMNQGDLNNNVFEAKEIVSSSSFIYYLNISGKEDTYYNLYISNKDGSIISKNSRDGYIIYDVDKNGKNKLLLCNKYDCYKRNLHGYIINIINQDENNNMVYCEEECQVVPKNNGYYINSNLEYGVVKCESSICEFMEDEDIDEHCYRNYFEIIFDEDYFLYCHNLTLMDFPDEVQYFPVNINVSASKFPVSISPGQDIILIRLGKYSVQQYITGKDGNN
;
A
#
# COMPACT_ATOMS: atom_id res chain seq x y z
N MET A 1 -1.65 52.41 10.11
CA MET A 1 -0.18 52.16 10.03
C MET A 1 0.17 51.31 8.80
N SER A 2 -0.03 51.80 7.56
CA SER A 2 0.08 50.95 6.35
C SER A 2 0.92 51.50 5.18
N GLN A 3 1.74 52.54 5.34
CA GLN A 3 2.48 53.13 4.21
C GLN A 3 3.98 52.77 4.10
N ASN A 4 4.61 52.19 5.14
CA ASN A 4 6.06 51.91 5.10
C ASN A 4 6.45 50.49 4.65
N ALA A 5 5.51 49.53 4.58
CA ALA A 5 5.79 48.17 4.07
C ALA A 5 5.93 48.12 2.53
N ILE A 6 5.62 49.21 1.84
CA ILE A 6 5.48 49.26 0.39
C ILE A 6 6.80 49.56 -0.33
N HIS A 7 7.89 49.93 0.35
CA HIS A 7 9.09 50.39 -0.36
C HIS A 7 9.80 49.29 -1.18
N TRP A 8 9.63 48.01 -0.83
CA TRP A 8 10.08 46.88 -1.65
C TRP A 8 9.02 46.40 -2.65
N ILE A 9 7.73 46.51 -2.32
CA ILE A 9 6.62 46.06 -3.19
C ILE A 9 6.37 47.02 -4.37
N LYS A 10 6.63 48.33 -4.21
CA LYS A 10 6.39 49.36 -5.24
C LYS A 10 7.21 49.24 -6.52
N LYS A 11 8.19 48.33 -6.59
CA LYS A 11 9.04 48.09 -7.76
C LYS A 11 8.75 46.78 -8.50
N ILE A 12 7.84 45.95 -7.99
CA ILE A 12 7.61 44.61 -8.52
C ILE A 12 6.39 44.64 -9.44
N ASN A 13 6.61 44.99 -10.72
CA ASN A 13 5.55 44.95 -11.73
C ASN A 13 5.21 43.50 -12.20
N TYR A 14 5.93 42.48 -11.70
CA TYR A 14 5.86 41.10 -12.21
C TYR A 14 5.90 40.02 -11.12
N CYS A 15 5.29 40.24 -9.94
CA CYS A 15 5.22 39.17 -8.92
C CYS A 15 3.97 38.31 -9.11
N ASN A 16 4.15 37.01 -9.38
CA ASN A 16 3.06 36.03 -9.35
C ASN A 16 3.49 34.80 -8.54
N GLY A 17 3.14 34.75 -7.24
CA GLY A 17 3.58 33.71 -6.28
C GLY A 17 4.04 34.30 -4.93
N TYR A 18 4.99 33.68 -4.23
CA TYR A 18 5.34 34.06 -2.86
C TYR A 18 6.57 34.98 -2.75
N CYS A 19 6.54 35.90 -1.78
CA CYS A 19 7.67 36.79 -1.46
C CYS A 19 7.75 37.13 0.05
N LEU A 20 8.90 37.67 0.47
CA LEU A 20 9.10 38.17 1.85
C LEU A 20 9.09 39.71 1.90
N GLY A 21 8.04 40.27 2.48
CA GLY A 21 7.97 41.70 2.84
C GLY A 21 8.63 41.99 4.20
N ASN A 22 8.95 43.25 4.46
CA ASN A 22 9.60 43.70 5.71
C ASN A 22 10.88 42.91 6.06
N TYR A 23 11.62 42.49 5.02
CA TYR A 23 12.75 41.59 5.14
C TYR A 23 13.96 42.23 5.84
N SER A 24 14.53 41.52 6.82
CA SER A 24 15.72 41.94 7.56
C SER A 24 16.96 41.16 7.09
N LYS A 25 17.89 41.84 6.41
CA LYS A 25 19.15 41.25 5.93
C LYS A 25 19.96 40.55 7.03
N LYS A 26 19.95 41.08 8.25
CA LYS A 26 20.74 40.55 9.38
C LYS A 26 20.20 39.21 9.89
N SER A 27 18.88 39.07 9.94
CA SER A 27 18.23 37.86 10.50
C SER A 27 17.77 36.89 9.43
N ASN A 28 17.78 37.31 8.17
CA ASN A 28 17.22 36.60 7.04
C ASN A 28 15.70 36.36 7.14
N LYS A 29 14.98 37.10 8.00
CA LYS A 29 13.55 36.92 8.29
C LYS A 29 12.67 38.00 7.68
N GLY A 30 11.41 37.66 7.40
CA GLY A 30 10.40 38.60 6.91
C GLY A 30 8.95 38.10 7.10
N THR A 31 8.01 38.90 6.61
CA THR A 31 6.59 38.57 6.53
C THR A 31 6.29 37.94 5.18
N LEU A 32 5.68 36.75 5.17
CA LEU A 32 5.28 36.07 3.93
C LEU A 32 4.06 36.74 3.29
N TYR A 33 4.18 37.02 1.99
CA TYR A 33 3.07 37.48 1.15
C TYR A 33 2.89 36.54 -0.04
N LYS A 34 1.63 36.36 -0.47
CA LYS A 34 1.27 35.75 -1.76
C LYS A 34 0.78 36.85 -2.68
N CYS A 35 1.39 36.99 -3.85
CA CYS A 35 1.06 38.00 -4.84
C CYS A 35 0.43 37.37 -6.08
N THR A 36 -0.61 37.99 -6.62
CA THR A 36 -1.19 37.67 -7.93
C THR A 36 -1.02 38.85 -8.87
N ASN A 37 -0.79 38.58 -10.15
CA ASN A 37 -0.70 39.60 -11.18
C ASN A 37 -1.86 39.47 -12.16
N ASP A 38 -2.92 40.22 -11.90
CA ASP A 38 -4.11 40.22 -12.75
C ASP A 38 -4.05 41.43 -13.68
N SER A 39 -3.83 41.18 -14.98
CA SER A 39 -3.77 42.21 -16.02
C SER A 39 -2.78 43.36 -15.74
N GLY A 40 -1.61 43.03 -15.17
CA GLY A 40 -0.55 44.01 -14.87
C GLY A 40 -0.71 44.73 -13.53
N THR A 41 -1.73 44.40 -12.73
CA THR A 41 -1.87 44.88 -11.36
C THR A 41 -1.46 43.80 -10.38
N VAL A 42 -0.36 44.02 -9.66
CA VAL A 42 0.10 43.11 -8.63
C VAL A 42 -0.64 43.39 -7.31
N THR A 43 -1.37 42.40 -6.81
CA THR A 43 -1.99 42.44 -5.48
C THR A 43 -1.32 41.42 -4.58
N CYS A 44 -0.93 41.81 -3.36
CA CYS A 44 -0.24 40.93 -2.43
C CYS A 44 -1.02 40.79 -1.11
N THR A 45 -1.30 39.56 -0.73
CA THR A 45 -1.99 39.21 0.51
C THR A 45 -0.98 38.74 1.56
N ASN A 46 -1.09 39.27 2.77
CA ASN A 46 -0.29 38.80 3.91
C ASN A 46 -0.82 37.44 4.39
N GLU A 47 -0.03 36.39 4.18
CA GLU A 47 -0.37 35.01 4.55
C GLU A 47 -0.26 34.77 6.07
N GLN A 48 0.39 35.67 6.80
CA GLN A 48 0.58 35.57 8.25
C GLN A 48 -0.56 36.22 9.06
N LYS A 49 -1.68 36.61 8.44
CA LYS A 49 -2.78 37.33 9.12
C LYS A 49 -3.40 36.55 10.28
N LYS A 50 -3.58 35.23 10.13
CA LYS A 50 -4.13 34.37 11.19
C LYS A 50 -3.02 33.71 12.01
N LYS A 51 -2.07 33.09 11.32
CA LYS A 51 -0.93 32.37 11.89
C LYS A 51 0.19 32.35 10.85
N VAL A 52 1.45 32.26 11.28
CA VAL A 52 2.54 31.99 10.34
C VAL A 52 2.39 30.56 9.84
N PRO A 53 2.41 30.30 8.52
CA PRO A 53 2.29 28.94 8.01
C PRO A 53 3.52 28.11 8.37
N ILE A 54 3.40 26.79 8.23
CA ILE A 54 4.50 25.83 8.38
C ILE A 54 4.75 25.22 7.02
N GLY A 55 5.95 25.37 6.46
CA GLY A 55 6.28 24.84 5.14
C GLY A 55 7.35 25.61 4.37
N TYR A 56 7.49 25.23 3.11
CA TYR A 56 8.37 25.83 2.11
C TYR A 56 7.56 26.53 1.01
N PHE A 57 8.11 27.62 0.48
CA PHE A 57 7.51 28.40 -0.60
C PHE A 57 8.57 28.77 -1.63
N SER A 58 8.26 28.63 -2.92
CA SER A 58 9.12 29.11 -3.99
C SER A 58 8.99 30.63 -4.11
N ILE A 59 10.13 31.32 -4.30
CA ILE A 59 10.14 32.74 -4.64
C ILE A 59 10.00 32.83 -6.15
N THR A 60 8.94 33.48 -6.62
CA THR A 60 8.66 33.64 -8.06
C THR A 60 9.01 35.03 -8.59
N ASP A 61 9.53 35.92 -7.74
CA ASP A 61 10.00 37.25 -8.12
C ASP A 61 11.37 37.16 -8.82
N GLU A 62 11.41 37.46 -10.12
CA GLU A 62 12.61 37.48 -10.97
C GLU A 62 13.78 38.27 -10.36
N TYR A 63 13.51 39.35 -9.59
CA TYR A 63 14.58 40.18 -9.03
C TYR A 63 15.33 39.47 -7.88
N ASN A 64 14.63 38.63 -7.13
CA ASN A 64 15.19 37.89 -5.99
C ASN A 64 15.65 36.48 -6.37
N PHE A 65 15.19 35.95 -7.50
CA PHE A 65 15.46 34.59 -7.99
C PHE A 65 16.96 34.24 -8.03
N ASN A 66 17.80 35.21 -8.39
CA ASN A 66 19.26 35.03 -8.52
C ASN A 66 20.05 34.99 -7.20
N ILE A 67 19.42 35.30 -6.06
CA ILE A 67 20.10 35.37 -4.76
C ILE A 67 19.42 34.43 -3.75
N LYS A 68 18.09 34.32 -3.80
CA LYS A 68 17.26 33.53 -2.88
C LYS A 68 16.09 32.96 -3.63
N SER A 69 15.93 31.65 -3.55
CA SER A 69 14.93 30.96 -4.37
C SER A 69 13.77 30.39 -3.55
N TYR A 70 13.92 30.28 -2.22
CA TYR A 70 12.89 29.67 -1.37
C TYR A 70 12.70 30.41 -0.05
N ILE A 71 11.57 30.16 0.60
CA ILE A 71 11.21 30.66 1.93
C ILE A 71 10.83 29.48 2.80
N LYS A 72 11.39 29.41 4.01
CA LYS A 72 11.01 28.44 5.05
C LYS A 72 10.22 29.16 6.14
N CYS A 73 9.06 28.63 6.48
CA CYS A 73 8.24 29.11 7.59
C CYS A 73 8.05 27.98 8.60
N ASN A 74 8.31 28.25 9.89
CA ASN A 74 8.25 27.25 10.97
C ASN A 74 7.08 27.47 11.94
N GLY A 75 6.05 28.21 11.52
CA GLY A 75 4.93 28.56 12.38
C GLY A 75 5.17 29.73 13.35
N LYS A 76 6.41 30.25 13.44
CA LYS A 76 6.75 31.45 14.25
C LYS A 76 7.26 32.60 13.40
N TYR A 77 8.11 32.31 12.42
CA TYR A 77 8.63 33.29 11.47
C TYR A 77 8.90 32.62 10.13
N CYS A 78 9.10 33.44 9.10
CA CYS A 78 9.57 32.99 7.79
C CYS A 78 10.96 33.55 7.51
N GLU A 79 11.83 32.74 6.93
CA GLU A 79 13.19 33.11 6.55
C GLU A 79 13.48 32.69 5.11
N ALA A 80 14.30 33.46 4.41
CA ALA A 80 14.67 33.14 3.05
C ALA A 80 15.77 32.06 3.04
N ILE A 81 15.76 31.16 2.08
CA ILE A 81 16.83 30.19 1.87
C ILE A 81 17.58 30.58 0.59
N ASP A 82 18.90 30.66 0.71
CA ASP A 82 19.79 30.78 -0.44
C ASP A 82 19.92 29.41 -1.10
N LYS A 83 19.61 29.34 -2.38
CA LYS A 83 19.67 28.11 -3.17
C LYS A 83 21.05 27.47 -3.10
N ASN A 84 22.12 28.27 -3.04
CA ASN A 84 23.51 27.79 -2.96
C ASN A 84 23.87 27.15 -1.60
N THR A 85 22.97 27.24 -0.61
CA THR A 85 23.16 26.62 0.72
C THR A 85 22.44 25.28 0.85
N LEU A 86 21.63 24.90 -0.14
CA LEU A 86 20.97 23.60 -0.16
C LEU A 86 22.01 22.52 -0.42
N LYS A 87 21.89 21.42 0.33
CA LYS A 87 22.71 20.22 0.12
C LYS A 87 22.15 19.40 -1.04
N ASP A 88 22.95 18.47 -1.53
CA ASP A 88 22.61 17.51 -2.58
C ASP A 88 22.12 16.15 -2.06
N VAL A 89 22.19 15.93 -0.74
CA VAL A 89 21.76 14.67 -0.10
C VAL A 89 20.80 14.93 1.06
N CYS A 90 19.80 14.07 1.19
CA CYS A 90 18.86 14.06 2.31
C CYS A 90 19.56 13.70 3.62
N ASN A 91 19.42 14.56 4.64
CA ASN A 91 19.96 14.30 5.99
C ASN A 91 18.85 14.00 6.99
N SER A 92 17.67 14.59 6.78
CA SER A 92 16.50 14.38 7.62
C SER A 92 15.21 14.62 6.85
N LEU A 93 14.13 14.00 7.32
CA LEU A 93 12.78 14.23 6.84
C LEU A 93 12.43 15.73 6.92
N GLY A 94 11.95 16.28 5.81
CA GLY A 94 11.56 17.67 5.67
C GLY A 94 12.70 18.63 5.31
N ASP A 95 13.94 18.14 5.11
CA ASP A 95 15.01 18.97 4.53
C ASP A 95 14.70 19.31 3.08
N LEU A 96 15.05 20.54 2.66
CA LEU A 96 15.15 20.86 1.24
C LEU A 96 16.56 20.53 0.74
N VAL A 97 16.61 19.89 -0.42
CA VAL A 97 17.85 19.52 -1.12
C VAL A 97 17.76 19.95 -2.57
N MET A 98 18.91 20.13 -3.21
CA MET A 98 18.99 20.42 -4.64
C MET A 98 19.69 19.26 -5.33
N VAL A 99 18.96 18.59 -6.21
CA VAL A 99 19.43 17.43 -6.95
C VAL A 99 19.38 17.77 -8.45
N ARG A 100 20.33 17.26 -9.25
CA ARG A 100 20.41 17.47 -10.72
C ARG A 100 20.34 18.94 -11.13
N GLU A 101 21.45 19.66 -10.92
CA GLU A 101 21.72 21.03 -11.42
C GLU A 101 20.49 21.94 -11.57
N ASN A 102 19.66 22.06 -10.52
CA ASN A 102 18.74 23.16 -10.19
C ASN A 102 17.34 22.75 -9.70
N ILE A 103 16.99 21.46 -9.68
CA ILE A 103 15.68 21.03 -9.16
C ILE A 103 15.77 20.88 -7.65
N VAL A 104 14.77 21.42 -6.95
CA VAL A 104 14.73 21.38 -5.49
C VAL A 104 13.66 20.42 -5.04
N TYR A 105 14.07 19.51 -4.18
CA TYR A 105 13.24 18.49 -3.58
C TYR A 105 13.15 18.69 -2.07
N MET A 106 12.09 18.17 -1.49
CA MET A 106 11.96 17.95 -0.06
C MET A 106 12.17 16.47 0.24
N CYS A 107 12.99 16.18 1.24
CA CYS A 107 13.24 14.83 1.69
C CYS A 107 12.03 14.27 2.45
N ILE A 108 11.52 13.11 2.04
CA ILE A 108 10.50 12.35 2.77
C ILE A 108 11.17 11.25 3.60
N ASN A 109 12.17 10.57 3.04
CA ASN A 109 13.08 9.71 3.76
C ASN A 109 14.47 9.71 3.07
N GLU A 110 15.35 8.78 3.40
CA GLU A 110 16.69 8.70 2.81
C GLU A 110 16.69 8.38 1.31
N ASN A 111 15.65 7.67 0.84
CA ASN A 111 15.53 7.17 -0.53
C ASN A 111 14.44 7.88 -1.35
N TYR A 112 13.55 8.63 -0.69
CA TYR A 112 12.39 9.23 -1.31
C TYR A 112 12.36 10.75 -1.10
N MET A 113 12.22 11.46 -2.22
CA MET A 113 12.29 12.91 -2.35
C MET A 113 11.12 13.39 -3.20
N ILE A 114 10.58 14.55 -2.88
CA ILE A 114 9.42 15.11 -3.56
C ILE A 114 9.66 16.54 -4.04
N GLU A 115 9.28 16.84 -5.27
CA GLU A 115 9.36 18.20 -5.82
C GLU A 115 8.06 18.99 -5.59
N PHE A 116 8.09 20.27 -5.95
CA PHE A 116 6.88 21.06 -6.09
C PHE A 116 6.08 20.53 -7.28
N SER A 117 4.75 20.49 -7.17
CA SER A 117 3.87 19.85 -8.15
C SER A 117 2.97 20.89 -8.80
N ASP A 118 2.78 20.87 -10.11
CA ASP A 118 1.80 21.75 -10.76
C ASP A 118 0.37 21.52 -10.23
N ASP A 119 0.10 20.31 -9.76
CA ASP A 119 -1.14 19.87 -9.13
C ASP A 119 -1.13 19.97 -7.60
N ASP A 120 -2.34 20.04 -7.03
CA ASP A 120 -2.57 19.98 -5.58
C ASP A 120 -2.45 18.52 -5.09
N ILE A 121 -1.32 18.20 -4.48
CA ILE A 121 -0.99 16.88 -3.95
C ILE A 121 -1.01 16.90 -2.42
N TYR A 122 -1.56 15.86 -1.79
CA TYR A 122 -1.57 15.67 -0.35
C TYR A 122 -0.72 14.47 0.04
N MET A 123 0.12 14.60 1.05
CA MET A 123 1.00 13.52 1.50
C MET A 123 0.99 13.39 3.02
N VAL A 124 1.13 12.16 3.50
CA VAL A 124 1.25 11.85 4.92
C VAL A 124 2.71 11.62 5.28
N VAL A 125 3.24 12.44 6.19
CA VAL A 125 4.63 12.37 6.64
C VAL A 125 4.71 12.12 8.14
N PRO A 126 5.73 11.41 8.65
CA PRO A 126 5.93 11.23 10.08
C PRO A 126 6.02 12.58 10.83
N ASN A 127 5.25 12.71 11.92
CA ASN A 127 5.27 13.85 12.83
C ASN A 127 6.34 13.64 13.91
N ILE A 128 7.61 13.70 13.50
CA ILE A 128 8.75 13.45 14.37
C ILE A 128 9.38 14.76 14.88
N GLU A 129 10.00 14.71 16.05
CA GLU A 129 10.75 15.85 16.58
C GLU A 129 11.85 16.29 15.59
N LYS A 130 12.10 17.60 15.54
CA LYS A 130 13.07 18.27 14.64
C LYS A 130 12.70 18.31 13.14
N ASN A 131 11.60 17.69 12.71
CA ASN A 131 11.01 17.94 11.39
C ASN A 131 10.38 19.35 11.33
N LEU A 132 10.48 20.05 10.20
CA LEU A 132 9.76 21.31 9.94
C LEU A 132 8.25 21.16 10.16
N PHE A 133 7.68 20.05 9.73
CA PHE A 133 6.25 19.75 9.84
C PHE A 133 5.86 19.19 11.20
N ASN A 134 6.79 19.13 12.17
CA ASN A 134 6.47 18.77 13.53
C ASN A 134 5.48 19.78 14.15
N ASN A 135 4.37 19.30 14.67
CA ASN A 135 3.34 20.18 15.22
C ASN A 135 2.46 19.46 16.26
N SER A 136 1.60 20.25 16.92
CA SER A 136 0.68 19.78 17.97
C SER A 136 -0.75 19.50 17.49
N ILE A 137 -1.06 19.80 16.22
CA ILE A 137 -2.35 19.51 15.57
C ILE A 137 -2.44 18.01 15.32
N TYR A 138 -1.34 17.45 14.84
CA TYR A 138 -1.17 16.04 14.54
C TYR A 138 -0.41 15.31 15.65
N LYS A 139 -0.65 14.01 15.82
CA LYS A 139 0.06 13.17 16.79
C LYS A 139 1.26 12.45 16.18
N ASN A 140 1.03 11.40 15.40
CA ASN A 140 2.08 10.52 14.85
C ASN A 140 2.47 10.87 13.40
N TYR A 141 1.52 11.38 12.62
CA TYR A 141 1.71 11.73 11.22
C TYR A 141 1.04 13.06 10.91
N SER A 142 1.63 13.82 10.02
CA SER A 142 1.15 15.12 9.54
C SER A 142 0.73 15.02 8.08
N ILE A 143 -0.32 15.74 7.70
CA ILE A 143 -0.69 15.90 6.29
C ILE A 143 -0.05 17.17 5.76
N ILE A 144 0.66 17.07 4.65
CA ILE A 144 1.22 18.19 3.90
C ILE A 144 0.49 18.33 2.55
N LYS A 145 0.33 19.58 2.10
CA LYS A 145 -0.15 19.93 0.77
C LYS A 145 1.01 20.48 -0.06
N ILE A 146 1.16 19.95 -1.25
CA ILE A 146 2.20 20.27 -2.22
C ILE A 146 1.51 20.88 -3.43
N THR A 147 2.05 22.01 -3.88
CA THR A 147 1.56 22.77 -5.03
C THR A 147 2.76 23.34 -5.78
N GLN A 148 2.50 24.03 -6.89
CA GLN A 148 3.56 24.51 -7.77
C GLN A 148 4.55 25.42 -7.05
N ASN A 149 4.04 26.12 -6.02
CA ASN A 149 4.78 27.17 -5.34
C ASN A 149 4.90 26.97 -3.84
N SER A 150 4.38 25.87 -3.28
CA SER A 150 4.45 25.64 -1.84
C SER A 150 4.36 24.18 -1.43
N ILE A 151 5.06 23.84 -0.35
CA ILE A 151 4.91 22.58 0.38
C ILE A 151 4.57 22.95 1.82
N THR A 152 3.33 22.72 2.26
CA THR A 152 2.79 23.30 3.50
C THR A 152 2.12 22.27 4.37
N LEU A 153 2.22 22.43 5.69
CA LEU A 153 1.39 21.68 6.62
C LEU A 153 -0.08 22.06 6.43
N VAL A 154 -0.96 21.06 6.29
CA VAL A 154 -2.40 21.32 6.30
C VAL A 154 -2.83 21.64 7.72
N THR A 155 -3.14 22.90 7.97
CA THR A 155 -3.57 23.39 9.29
C THR A 155 -5.06 23.66 9.38
N ASP A 156 -5.71 23.82 8.23
CA ASP A 156 -7.16 23.86 8.11
C ASP A 156 -7.65 22.44 7.83
N THR A 157 -8.22 21.82 8.85
CA THR A 157 -8.61 20.42 8.82
C THR A 157 -10.09 20.25 8.50
N GLU A 158 -10.83 21.31 8.18
CA GLU A 158 -12.27 21.23 7.91
C GLU A 158 -12.61 20.31 6.72
N GLN A 159 -11.66 20.16 5.78
CA GLN A 159 -11.79 19.24 4.65
C GLN A 159 -11.62 17.77 5.04
N PHE A 160 -11.02 17.49 6.19
CA PHE A 160 -10.82 16.14 6.71
C PHE A 160 -11.83 15.87 7.82
N LYS A 161 -12.49 14.71 7.75
CA LYS A 161 -13.45 14.25 8.75
C LYS A 161 -12.97 12.92 9.31
N ASP A 162 -13.61 12.46 10.38
CA ASP A 162 -13.42 11.09 10.83
C ASP A 162 -13.74 10.13 9.69
N GLY A 163 -12.83 9.18 9.44
CA GLY A 163 -12.98 8.24 8.35
C GLY A 163 -11.69 7.51 8.00
N LYS A 164 -11.76 6.76 6.91
CA LYS A 164 -10.62 6.05 6.33
C LYS A 164 -10.23 6.68 5.01
N TYR A 165 -8.93 6.80 4.81
CA TYR A 165 -8.34 7.52 3.70
C TYR A 165 -7.20 6.70 3.12
N ILE A 166 -6.95 6.95 1.85
CA ILE A 166 -5.72 6.52 1.18
C ILE A 166 -4.99 7.75 0.66
N PHE A 167 -3.66 7.70 0.69
CA PHE A 167 -2.81 8.71 0.07
C PHE A 167 -1.81 7.98 -0.82
N SER A 168 -1.77 8.33 -2.10
CA SER A 168 -0.71 7.85 -2.98
C SER A 168 0.55 8.66 -2.69
N ASN A 169 1.61 7.96 -2.30
CA ASN A 169 2.93 8.58 -2.16
C ASN A 169 3.69 8.59 -3.49
N ASP A 170 3.27 7.82 -4.50
CA ASP A 170 3.93 7.76 -5.79
C ASP A 170 3.31 8.81 -6.73
N ILE A 171 4.14 9.76 -7.17
CA ILE A 171 3.76 10.97 -7.93
C ILE A 171 4.28 10.88 -9.37
N TYR A 172 4.72 9.70 -9.81
CA TYR A 172 5.19 9.56 -11.18
C TYR A 172 4.01 9.73 -12.16
N GLU A 173 4.02 10.89 -12.83
CA GLU A 173 3.15 11.34 -13.93
C GLU A 173 1.64 11.33 -13.66
N ASN A 174 1.12 12.46 -13.11
CA ASN A 174 -0.23 13.08 -13.24
C ASN A 174 -1.52 12.24 -13.21
N ASP A 175 -1.42 10.94 -13.00
CA ASP A 175 -2.52 10.02 -13.02
C ASP A 175 -2.47 9.24 -11.71
N PHE A 176 -3.60 9.22 -10.99
CA PHE A 176 -3.82 8.23 -9.93
C PHE A 176 -3.64 6.79 -10.47
N PHE A 177 -3.60 6.65 -11.80
CA PHE A 177 -3.49 5.46 -12.60
C PHE A 177 -2.04 5.03 -12.74
N ILE A 178 -1.48 4.56 -11.64
CA ILE A 178 -0.29 3.75 -11.76
C ILE A 178 -0.75 2.37 -12.24
N GLN A 179 -0.66 2.17 -13.55
CA GLN A 179 -0.83 0.86 -14.21
C GLN A 179 0.26 -0.15 -13.83
N ASN A 180 1.21 0.24 -12.98
CA ASN A 180 2.28 -0.63 -12.51
C ASN A 180 1.92 -1.24 -11.16
N ASP A 181 2.08 -2.55 -11.06
CA ASP A 181 1.77 -3.40 -9.91
C ASP A 181 2.59 -3.07 -8.63
N SER A 182 3.38 -2.00 -8.62
CA SER A 182 4.38 -1.67 -7.59
C SER A 182 3.98 -0.54 -6.63
N VAL A 183 2.83 0.12 -6.82
CA VAL A 183 2.48 1.29 -5.98
C VAL A 183 1.78 0.85 -4.72
N GLN A 184 2.51 0.93 -3.62
CA GLN A 184 2.00 0.63 -2.29
C GLN A 184 1.22 1.82 -1.75
N ILE A 185 -0.11 1.77 -1.88
CA ILE A 185 -1.00 2.76 -1.27
C ILE A 185 -1.22 2.36 0.19
N LYS A 186 -0.96 3.28 1.12
CA LYS A 186 -1.19 3.03 2.56
C LYS A 186 -2.60 3.44 2.97
N LEU A 187 -3.33 2.50 3.57
CA LEU A 187 -4.61 2.78 4.20
C LEU A 187 -4.41 3.38 5.59
N ILE A 188 -5.06 4.51 5.85
CA ILE A 188 -5.01 5.17 7.15
C ILE A 188 -6.42 5.46 7.69
N SER A 189 -6.54 5.49 9.01
CA SER A 189 -7.68 6.05 9.72
C SER A 189 -7.33 7.44 10.23
N LEU A 190 -8.24 8.38 10.02
CA LEU A 190 -8.20 9.72 10.57
C LEU A 190 -9.28 9.83 11.64
N LYS A 191 -8.88 10.23 12.85
CA LYS A 191 -9.80 10.51 13.97
C LYS A 191 -9.50 11.88 14.56
N ILE A 192 -10.52 12.70 14.74
CA ILE A 192 -10.44 14.05 15.28
C ILE A 192 -10.95 14.01 16.72
N ASP A 193 -10.09 14.40 17.68
CA ASP A 193 -10.50 14.46 19.08
C ASP A 193 -11.39 15.69 19.37
N ASP A 194 -12.00 15.73 20.56
CA ASP A 194 -12.84 16.85 21.02
C ASP A 194 -12.13 18.22 21.02
N LYS A 195 -10.80 18.25 20.87
CA LYS A 195 -9.97 19.46 20.82
C LYS A 195 -9.53 19.80 19.38
N GLY A 196 -10.04 19.07 18.38
CA GLY A 196 -9.71 19.24 16.98
C GLY A 196 -8.33 18.70 16.58
N LYS A 197 -7.71 17.84 17.41
CA LYS A 197 -6.44 17.20 17.04
C LYS A 197 -6.68 15.98 16.19
N ILE A 198 -5.84 15.82 15.18
CA ILE A 198 -5.89 14.68 14.28
C ILE A 198 -4.96 13.57 14.75
N ASN A 199 -5.55 12.40 14.98
CA ASN A 199 -4.84 11.15 15.11
C ASN A 199 -4.90 10.40 13.77
N ILE A 200 -3.73 10.03 13.26
CA ILE A 200 -3.58 9.24 12.05
C ILE A 200 -2.99 7.90 12.45
N GLU A 201 -3.66 6.82 12.05
CA GLU A 201 -3.26 5.44 12.34
C GLU A 201 -3.20 4.67 11.02
N ASN A 202 -2.09 3.98 10.75
CA ASN A 202 -2.04 3.02 9.64
C ASN A 202 -2.96 1.85 9.97
N LEU A 203 -3.80 1.45 9.03
CA LEU A 203 -4.68 0.30 9.19
C LEU A 203 -4.01 -0.92 8.58
N ASN A 204 -3.94 -2.00 9.36
CA ASN A 204 -3.43 -3.29 8.92
C ASN A 204 -4.62 -4.22 8.64
N THR A 205 -5.30 -4.03 7.52
CA THR A 205 -6.52 -4.77 7.16
C THR A 205 -6.37 -5.43 5.81
N THR A 206 -6.92 -6.64 5.67
CA THR A 206 -7.10 -7.30 4.38
C THR A 206 -8.57 -7.38 4.03
N ASP A 207 -8.97 -6.65 2.98
CA ASP A 207 -10.30 -6.67 2.35
C ASP A 207 -10.32 -5.83 1.07
N SER A 208 -11.42 -5.91 0.32
CA SER A 208 -11.70 -5.00 -0.80
C SER A 208 -12.63 -3.87 -0.36
N TYR A 209 -12.28 -2.63 -0.70
CA TYR A 209 -13.00 -1.43 -0.28
C TYR A 209 -13.23 -0.46 -1.45
N PRO A 210 -14.37 0.24 -1.47
CA PRO A 210 -14.63 1.32 -2.42
C PRO A 210 -14.11 2.65 -1.87
N PHE A 211 -13.52 3.45 -2.76
CA PHE A 211 -13.03 4.79 -2.44
C PHE A 211 -13.57 5.80 -3.44
N LYS A 212 -13.88 7.01 -2.95
CA LYS A 212 -14.18 8.17 -3.79
C LYS A 212 -12.96 9.07 -3.85
N THR A 213 -12.53 9.45 -5.05
CA THR A 213 -11.41 10.37 -5.25
C THR A 213 -11.71 11.71 -4.59
N LYS A 214 -10.67 12.33 -4.04
CA LYS A 214 -10.71 13.70 -3.55
C LYS A 214 -9.41 14.38 -3.96
N GLY A 215 -9.49 15.32 -4.89
CA GLY A 215 -8.28 15.90 -5.49
C GLY A 215 -7.49 14.84 -6.27
N ASN A 216 -6.20 15.10 -6.50
CA ASN A 216 -5.44 14.35 -7.50
C ASN A 216 -4.81 13.06 -6.97
N ASN A 217 -4.56 12.93 -5.66
CA ASN A 217 -3.75 11.84 -5.12
C ASN A 217 -4.22 11.23 -3.79
N TYR A 218 -5.46 11.53 -3.35
CA TYR A 218 -6.04 10.88 -2.18
C TYR A 218 -7.50 10.49 -2.39
N GLY A 219 -7.94 9.51 -1.63
CA GLY A 219 -9.29 8.95 -1.70
C GLY A 219 -9.90 8.79 -0.32
N VAL A 220 -11.22 8.85 -0.23
CA VAL A 220 -12.00 8.65 0.99
C VAL A 220 -12.79 7.35 0.86
N MET A 221 -12.65 6.46 1.84
CA MET A 221 -13.37 5.19 1.82
C MET A 221 -14.87 5.44 1.94
N ILE A 222 -15.65 4.74 1.13
CA ILE A 222 -17.11 4.75 1.22
C ILE A 222 -17.52 3.66 2.21
N GLU A 223 -17.89 4.06 3.42
CA GLU A 223 -18.30 3.11 4.47
C GLU A 223 -19.74 2.62 4.29
N ASP A 224 -20.57 3.42 3.62
CA ASP A 224 -22.00 3.19 3.48
C ASP A 224 -22.39 3.14 2.00
N LEU A 225 -22.61 1.92 1.50
CA LEU A 225 -23.10 1.65 0.15
C LEU A 225 -24.62 1.67 0.07
N SER A 226 -25.34 2.12 1.11
CA SER A 226 -26.80 2.27 1.06
C SER A 226 -27.25 3.58 0.41
N GLN A 227 -26.34 4.36 -0.19
CA GLN A 227 -26.62 5.66 -0.79
C GLN A 227 -26.65 5.56 -2.31
N ASP A 228 -27.58 6.30 -2.94
CA ASP A 228 -27.64 6.40 -4.40
C ASP A 228 -26.45 7.24 -4.88
N PHE A 229 -25.79 6.78 -5.94
CA PHE A 229 -24.71 7.50 -6.61
C PHE A 229 -25.20 7.97 -7.97
N THR A 230 -24.95 9.23 -8.31
CA THR A 230 -25.14 9.68 -9.70
C THR A 230 -24.07 9.09 -10.61
N GLU A 231 -24.27 9.13 -11.93
CA GLU A 231 -23.25 8.69 -12.90
C GLU A 231 -21.92 9.45 -12.68
N ASP A 232 -21.98 10.79 -12.59
CA ASP A 232 -20.80 11.62 -12.27
C ASP A 232 -20.10 11.22 -10.95
N GLU A 233 -20.87 10.76 -9.95
CA GLU A 233 -20.28 10.31 -8.70
C GLU A 233 -19.62 8.94 -8.83
N LEU A 234 -20.17 8.02 -9.63
CA LEU A 234 -19.57 6.72 -9.90
C LEU A 234 -18.23 6.86 -10.62
N GLU A 235 -18.11 7.84 -11.53
CA GLU A 235 -16.85 8.17 -12.22
C GLU A 235 -15.75 8.68 -11.26
N GLU A 236 -16.09 9.02 -10.02
CA GLU A 236 -15.12 9.35 -8.96
C GLU A 236 -14.81 8.15 -8.04
N ILE A 237 -15.48 7.00 -8.22
CA ILE A 237 -15.37 5.83 -7.35
C ILE A 237 -14.50 4.76 -8.00
N PHE A 238 -13.64 4.14 -7.20
CA PHE A 238 -12.77 3.04 -7.61
C PHE A 238 -12.65 2.01 -6.47
N LEU A 239 -12.15 0.82 -6.80
CA LEU A 239 -12.00 -0.28 -5.84
C LEU A 239 -10.52 -0.53 -5.56
N LEU A 240 -10.21 -0.73 -4.28
CA LEU A 240 -8.90 -1.19 -3.84
C LEU A 240 -9.02 -2.52 -3.11
N GLN A 241 -8.06 -3.42 -3.34
CA GLN A 241 -7.83 -4.56 -2.45
C GLN A 241 -6.66 -4.20 -1.54
N CYS A 242 -6.93 -4.18 -0.24
CA CYS A 242 -5.92 -4.02 0.79
C CYS A 242 -5.50 -5.39 1.29
N ILE A 243 -4.20 -5.59 1.51
CA ILE A 243 -3.61 -6.78 2.13
C ILE A 243 -2.60 -6.29 3.15
N ASN A 244 -2.82 -6.62 4.42
CA ASN A 244 -2.01 -6.11 5.52
C ASN A 244 -1.82 -4.57 5.51
N GLY A 245 -2.84 -3.83 5.07
CA GLY A 245 -2.82 -2.36 5.01
C GLY A 245 -2.17 -1.74 3.77
N GLU A 246 -1.55 -2.55 2.91
CA GLU A 246 -1.08 -2.13 1.60
C GLU A 246 -2.18 -2.39 0.58
N CYS A 247 -2.54 -1.37 -0.19
CA CYS A 247 -3.67 -1.42 -1.09
C CYS A 247 -3.25 -1.21 -2.54
N PHE A 248 -3.95 -1.88 -3.45
CA PHE A 248 -3.74 -1.80 -4.89
C PHE A 248 -5.09 -1.76 -5.63
N ASN A 249 -5.10 -1.12 -6.80
CA ASN A 249 -6.30 -1.02 -7.63
C ASN A 249 -6.73 -2.40 -8.14
N ILE A 250 -8.04 -2.63 -8.12
CA ILE A 250 -8.66 -3.87 -8.59
C ILE A 250 -9.88 -3.56 -9.45
N PRO A 251 -10.05 -4.22 -10.61
CA PRO A 251 -11.33 -4.19 -11.30
C PRO A 251 -12.34 -5.09 -10.59
N GLY A 252 -13.62 -4.80 -10.73
CA GLY A 252 -14.68 -5.52 -10.04
C GLY A 252 -16.07 -4.92 -10.19
N TYR A 253 -16.94 -5.28 -9.26
CA TYR A 253 -18.30 -4.81 -9.18
C TYR A 253 -18.64 -4.45 -7.74
N VAL A 254 -19.41 -3.39 -7.57
CA VAL A 254 -19.95 -2.96 -6.28
C VAL A 254 -21.48 -2.93 -6.34
N LYS A 255 -22.10 -3.52 -5.32
CA LYS A 255 -23.54 -3.46 -5.07
C LYS A 255 -23.84 -2.30 -4.13
N TYR A 256 -24.77 -1.44 -4.52
CA TYR A 256 -25.20 -0.29 -3.71
C TYR A 256 -26.72 -0.11 -3.80
N ASN A 257 -27.30 0.60 -2.84
CA ASN A 257 -28.73 0.88 -2.82
C ASN A 257 -29.02 2.32 -3.25
N THR A 258 -30.19 2.55 -3.82
CA THR A 258 -30.71 3.90 -4.05
C THR A 258 -31.47 4.43 -2.84
N ALA A 259 -31.82 5.72 -2.84
CA ALA A 259 -32.69 6.32 -1.84
C ALA A 259 -34.10 5.70 -1.78
N SER A 260 -34.51 4.91 -2.78
CA SER A 260 -35.76 4.15 -2.80
C SER A 260 -35.59 2.67 -2.44
N ASP A 261 -34.47 2.30 -1.82
CA ASP A 261 -34.08 0.92 -1.48
C ASP A 261 -33.98 -0.02 -2.71
N GLU A 262 -33.82 0.55 -3.91
CA GLU A 262 -33.54 -0.24 -5.11
C GLU A 262 -32.07 -0.62 -5.12
N VAL A 263 -31.75 -1.89 -5.39
CA VAL A 263 -30.36 -2.33 -5.46
C VAL A 263 -29.85 -2.20 -6.88
N LYS A 264 -28.71 -1.53 -7.04
CA LYS A 264 -27.99 -1.36 -8.30
C LYS A 264 -26.61 -2.02 -8.20
N VAL A 265 -26.01 -2.24 -9.36
CA VAL A 265 -24.63 -2.68 -9.50
C VAL A 265 -23.87 -1.62 -10.30
N ALA A 266 -22.62 -1.38 -9.94
CA ALA A 266 -21.67 -0.68 -10.77
C ALA A 266 -20.51 -1.60 -11.10
N GLU A 267 -20.04 -1.54 -12.33
CA GLU A 267 -18.81 -2.18 -12.78
C GLU A 267 -17.69 -1.16 -12.64
N CYS A 268 -16.57 -1.57 -12.07
CA CYS A 268 -15.42 -0.73 -11.81
C CYS A 268 -14.21 -1.35 -12.51
N ASP A 269 -13.56 -0.60 -13.39
CA ASP A 269 -12.24 -0.96 -13.91
C ASP A 269 -11.22 0.01 -13.29
N GLU A 270 -11.03 1.15 -13.93
CA GLU A 270 -10.34 2.31 -13.36
C GLU A 270 -11.27 3.11 -12.44
N PHE A 271 -12.49 3.36 -12.92
CA PHE A 271 -13.59 3.98 -12.19
C PHE A 271 -14.85 3.16 -12.35
N CYS A 272 -15.82 3.41 -11.48
CA CYS A 272 -17.10 2.76 -11.51
C CYS A 272 -18.04 3.43 -12.51
N PHE A 273 -18.86 2.62 -13.18
CA PHE A 273 -19.94 3.09 -14.05
C PHE A 273 -21.19 2.25 -13.80
N LEU A 274 -22.36 2.87 -14.01
CA LEU A 274 -23.62 2.19 -13.80
C LEU A 274 -23.70 0.94 -14.69
N TYR A 275 -23.93 -0.20 -14.07
CA TYR A 275 -23.98 -1.48 -14.75
C TYR A 275 -25.21 -2.27 -14.34
N GLN A 276 -26.08 -2.58 -15.30
CA GLN A 276 -27.17 -3.52 -15.09
C GLN A 276 -26.76 -4.81 -15.78
N GLY A 277 -26.43 -5.81 -14.97
CA GLY A 277 -25.93 -7.07 -15.47
C GLY A 277 -26.98 -7.91 -16.20
N PRO A 278 -26.57 -9.04 -16.79
CA PRO A 278 -27.38 -9.81 -17.71
C PRO A 278 -28.49 -10.58 -17.00
N GLU A 279 -29.67 -10.68 -17.64
CA GLU A 279 -30.81 -11.45 -17.11
C GLU A 279 -30.59 -12.97 -17.14
N GLU A 280 -29.69 -13.46 -17.99
CA GLU A 280 -29.39 -14.89 -18.16
C GLU A 280 -27.90 -15.20 -18.03
N CYS A 281 -27.56 -16.34 -17.39
CA CYS A 281 -26.19 -16.84 -17.30
C CYS A 281 -25.86 -17.80 -18.45
N ASN A 282 -25.00 -17.35 -19.36
CA ASN A 282 -24.59 -18.04 -20.59
C ASN A 282 -23.14 -17.64 -20.97
N ALA A 283 -22.71 -18.00 -22.18
CA ALA A 283 -21.34 -17.73 -22.64
C ALA A 283 -20.98 -16.23 -22.72
N GLU A 284 -21.93 -15.38 -23.09
CA GLU A 284 -21.72 -13.93 -23.24
C GLU A 284 -21.77 -13.18 -21.90
N SER A 285 -22.37 -13.81 -20.88
CA SER A 285 -22.46 -13.29 -19.51
C SER A 285 -21.46 -13.92 -18.54
N SER A 286 -20.65 -14.88 -18.97
CA SER A 286 -19.61 -15.48 -18.14
C SER A 286 -18.68 -14.41 -17.55
N GLY A 287 -18.51 -14.44 -16.22
CA GLY A 287 -17.72 -13.47 -15.46
C GLY A 287 -18.45 -12.16 -15.12
N LYS A 288 -19.67 -11.95 -15.63
CA LYS A 288 -20.46 -10.74 -15.35
C LYS A 288 -21.30 -10.91 -14.09
N VAL A 289 -21.51 -9.80 -13.40
CA VAL A 289 -22.17 -9.73 -12.09
C VAL A 289 -23.48 -8.96 -12.21
N TYR A 290 -24.51 -9.37 -11.50
CA TYR A 290 -25.82 -8.73 -11.57
C TYR A 290 -26.57 -8.84 -10.25
N TYR A 291 -27.60 -8.02 -10.08
CA TYR A 291 -28.55 -8.19 -9.00
C TYR A 291 -29.83 -8.80 -9.53
N ASP A 292 -30.16 -10.01 -9.08
CA ASP A 292 -31.42 -10.68 -9.42
C ASP A 292 -32.54 -10.09 -8.55
N SER A 293 -33.37 -9.24 -9.15
CA SER A 293 -34.49 -8.59 -8.47
C SER A 293 -35.59 -9.55 -8.01
N VAL A 294 -35.70 -10.74 -8.62
CA VAL A 294 -36.70 -11.75 -8.27
C VAL A 294 -36.28 -12.51 -7.04
N SER A 295 -35.03 -13.00 -7.01
CA SER A 295 -34.49 -13.72 -5.85
C SER A 295 -33.92 -12.79 -4.77
N GLN A 296 -33.77 -11.49 -5.08
CA GLN A 296 -33.14 -10.46 -4.24
C GLN A 296 -31.69 -10.80 -3.87
N LYS A 297 -30.92 -11.30 -4.86
CA LYS A 297 -29.56 -11.80 -4.65
C LYS A 297 -28.56 -11.10 -5.54
N PHE A 298 -27.37 -10.89 -5.01
CA PHE A 298 -26.21 -10.46 -5.78
C PHE A 298 -25.55 -11.70 -6.38
N MET A 299 -25.40 -11.74 -7.70
CA MET A 299 -25.06 -12.95 -8.44
C MET A 299 -23.89 -12.71 -9.39
N ILE A 300 -23.07 -13.74 -9.60
CA ILE A 300 -22.06 -13.78 -10.67
C ILE A 300 -22.35 -14.97 -11.60
N CYS A 301 -22.30 -14.75 -12.91
CA CYS A 301 -22.41 -15.83 -13.88
C CYS A 301 -21.05 -16.49 -14.11
N MET A 302 -20.98 -17.81 -13.94
CA MET A 302 -19.72 -18.55 -13.94
C MET A 302 -19.75 -19.71 -14.93
N ASN A 303 -18.71 -19.86 -15.74
CA ASN A 303 -18.42 -21.10 -16.45
C ASN A 303 -17.74 -22.09 -15.49
N GLN A 304 -18.54 -23.05 -15.02
CA GLN A 304 -18.16 -24.16 -14.14
C GLN A 304 -18.00 -25.47 -14.93
N GLY A 305 -17.80 -25.38 -16.25
CA GLY A 305 -17.62 -26.52 -17.13
C GLY A 305 -16.28 -27.25 -16.95
N ASP A 306 -15.83 -27.87 -18.02
CA ASP A 306 -14.49 -28.40 -18.18
C ASP A 306 -13.91 -27.98 -19.54
N LEU A 307 -12.73 -28.49 -19.87
CA LEU A 307 -12.05 -28.23 -21.14
C LEU A 307 -12.87 -28.55 -22.40
N ASN A 308 -13.78 -29.50 -22.31
CA ASN A 308 -14.56 -30.02 -23.43
C ASN A 308 -16.01 -29.54 -23.42
N ASN A 309 -16.52 -29.08 -22.28
CA ASN A 309 -17.92 -28.73 -22.11
C ASN A 309 -18.10 -27.51 -21.20
N ASN A 310 -18.61 -26.41 -21.76
CA ASN A 310 -18.97 -25.24 -20.98
C ASN A 310 -20.28 -25.47 -20.21
N VAL A 311 -20.30 -25.10 -18.94
CA VAL A 311 -21.49 -25.18 -18.08
C VAL A 311 -21.62 -23.85 -17.35
N PHE A 312 -22.60 -23.04 -17.74
CA PHE A 312 -22.82 -21.72 -17.16
C PHE A 312 -23.81 -21.81 -16.00
N GLU A 313 -23.43 -21.29 -14.85
CA GLU A 313 -24.23 -21.28 -13.62
C GLU A 313 -24.13 -19.92 -12.92
N ALA A 314 -25.28 -19.40 -12.47
CA ALA A 314 -25.31 -18.23 -11.61
C ALA A 314 -24.99 -18.63 -10.17
N LYS A 315 -24.00 -17.97 -9.56
CA LYS A 315 -23.60 -18.17 -8.16
C LYS A 315 -23.92 -16.92 -7.34
N GLU A 316 -24.50 -17.13 -6.16
CA GLU A 316 -24.78 -16.05 -5.21
C GLU A 316 -23.48 -15.57 -4.56
N ILE A 317 -23.33 -14.26 -4.48
CA ILE A 317 -22.29 -13.55 -3.75
C ILE A 317 -22.84 -13.25 -2.36
N VAL A 318 -22.29 -13.92 -1.36
CA VAL A 318 -22.76 -13.87 0.03
C VAL A 318 -21.72 -13.25 0.95
N SER A 319 -22.18 -12.69 2.07
CA SER A 319 -21.29 -12.27 3.15
C SER A 319 -20.71 -13.48 3.88
N SER A 320 -19.47 -13.35 4.35
CA SER A 320 -18.78 -14.38 5.11
C SER A 320 -17.73 -13.75 6.03
N SER A 321 -17.38 -14.46 7.11
CA SER A 321 -16.25 -14.07 7.95
C SER A 321 -14.90 -14.18 7.23
N SER A 322 -14.87 -14.98 6.17
CA SER A 322 -13.72 -15.21 5.28
C SER A 322 -13.99 -14.62 3.90
N PHE A 323 -12.95 -14.41 3.11
CA PHE A 323 -13.14 -14.17 1.68
C PHE A 323 -13.82 -15.38 1.01
N ILE A 324 -14.60 -15.09 -0.04
CA ILE A 324 -15.17 -16.12 -0.91
C ILE A 324 -14.60 -15.96 -2.31
N TYR A 325 -14.24 -17.08 -2.91
CA TYR A 325 -13.59 -17.14 -4.21
C TYR A 325 -14.50 -17.80 -5.24
N TYR A 326 -14.47 -17.26 -6.45
CA TYR A 326 -15.18 -17.81 -7.60
C TYR A 326 -14.17 -17.97 -8.73
N LEU A 327 -13.95 -19.20 -9.18
CA LEU A 327 -13.10 -19.48 -10.35
C LEU A 327 -13.95 -19.68 -11.59
N ASN A 328 -13.70 -18.86 -12.60
CA ASN A 328 -14.41 -18.89 -13.88
C ASN A 328 -13.49 -19.45 -14.97
N ILE A 329 -13.87 -20.55 -15.60
CA ILE A 329 -13.08 -21.15 -16.68
C ILE A 329 -13.13 -20.25 -17.91
N SER A 330 -11.96 -19.92 -18.45
CA SER A 330 -11.78 -19.19 -19.69
C SER A 330 -10.70 -19.82 -20.56
N GLY A 331 -10.77 -19.55 -21.87
CA GLY A 331 -9.87 -20.14 -22.86
C GLY A 331 -10.27 -21.56 -23.31
N LYS A 332 -10.16 -21.83 -24.61
CA LYS A 332 -10.42 -23.16 -25.20
C LYS A 332 -9.13 -23.95 -25.46
N GLU A 333 -8.02 -23.27 -25.75
CA GLU A 333 -6.75 -23.89 -26.14
C GLU A 333 -5.78 -24.00 -24.97
N ASP A 334 -5.69 -22.96 -24.13
CA ASP A 334 -5.02 -22.98 -22.84
C ASP A 334 -6.05 -22.76 -21.74
N THR A 335 -6.29 -23.75 -20.87
CA THR A 335 -7.20 -23.56 -19.73
C THR A 335 -6.58 -22.56 -18.77
N TYR A 336 -7.26 -21.44 -18.59
CA TYR A 336 -7.00 -20.54 -17.48
C TYR A 336 -8.30 -20.23 -16.75
N TYR A 337 -8.15 -19.74 -15.54
CA TYR A 337 -9.26 -19.42 -14.67
C TYR A 337 -9.18 -17.94 -14.31
N ASN A 338 -10.27 -17.20 -14.52
CA ASN A 338 -10.38 -15.88 -13.91
C ASN A 338 -10.79 -16.08 -12.45
N LEU A 339 -9.99 -15.53 -11.53
CA LEU A 339 -10.29 -15.55 -10.10
C LEU A 339 -11.05 -14.29 -9.72
N TYR A 340 -12.22 -14.47 -9.11
CA TYR A 340 -12.99 -13.40 -8.49
C TYR A 340 -13.01 -13.59 -6.97
N ILE A 341 -12.86 -12.50 -6.24
CA ILE A 341 -12.77 -12.46 -4.78
C ILE A 341 -13.86 -11.52 -4.27
N SER A 342 -14.74 -12.01 -3.40
CA SER A 342 -15.74 -11.17 -2.74
C SER A 342 -15.24 -10.67 -1.39
N ASN A 343 -15.53 -9.40 -1.09
CA ASN A 343 -15.27 -8.84 0.25
C ASN A 343 -16.11 -9.55 1.32
N LYS A 344 -15.72 -9.39 2.59
CA LYS A 344 -16.39 -10.08 3.70
C LYS A 344 -17.88 -9.75 3.83
N ASP A 345 -18.28 -8.55 3.44
CA ASP A 345 -19.68 -8.10 3.48
C ASP A 345 -20.53 -8.58 2.29
N GLY A 346 -19.91 -9.19 1.26
CA GLY A 346 -20.61 -9.66 0.06
C GLY A 346 -21.21 -8.53 -0.80
N SER A 347 -20.71 -7.30 -0.64
CA SER A 347 -21.14 -6.11 -1.39
C SER A 347 -20.23 -5.79 -2.57
N ILE A 348 -19.01 -6.34 -2.57
CA ILE A 348 -18.01 -6.15 -3.61
C ILE A 348 -17.54 -7.52 -4.08
N ILE A 349 -17.35 -7.64 -5.39
CA ILE A 349 -16.63 -8.76 -5.99
C ILE A 349 -15.62 -8.21 -6.99
N SER A 350 -14.35 -8.53 -6.80
CA SER A 350 -13.27 -8.03 -7.64
C SER A 350 -12.61 -9.17 -8.41
N LYS A 351 -12.11 -8.86 -9.60
CA LYS A 351 -11.22 -9.76 -10.32
C LYS A 351 -9.83 -9.63 -9.70
N ASN A 352 -9.21 -10.76 -9.38
CA ASN A 352 -7.84 -10.77 -8.85
C ASN A 352 -6.91 -10.07 -9.86
N SER A 353 -6.09 -9.14 -9.38
CA SER A 353 -5.05 -8.48 -10.16
C SER A 353 -3.64 -8.80 -9.64
N ARG A 354 -3.53 -9.62 -8.60
CA ARG A 354 -2.25 -9.93 -7.93
C ARG A 354 -1.65 -11.24 -8.41
N ASP A 355 -0.34 -11.21 -8.62
CA ASP A 355 0.43 -12.42 -8.89
C ASP A 355 0.58 -13.31 -7.65
N GLY A 356 0.61 -14.62 -7.88
CA GLY A 356 0.99 -15.61 -6.88
C GLY A 356 0.05 -16.81 -6.83
N TYR A 357 0.04 -17.51 -5.70
CA TYR A 357 -0.54 -18.86 -5.62
C TYR A 357 -1.83 -18.95 -4.84
N ILE A 358 -2.72 -19.79 -5.35
CA ILE A 358 -3.96 -20.19 -4.67
C ILE A 358 -4.13 -21.70 -4.75
N ILE A 359 -4.92 -22.27 -3.85
CA ILE A 359 -5.32 -23.68 -3.93
C ILE A 359 -6.81 -23.80 -4.15
N TYR A 360 -7.21 -24.68 -5.06
CA TYR A 360 -8.61 -24.89 -5.37
C TYR A 360 -8.88 -26.27 -5.99
N ASP A 361 -10.02 -26.88 -5.67
CA ASP A 361 -10.50 -28.12 -6.30
C ASP A 361 -11.15 -27.83 -7.66
N VAL A 362 -10.29 -27.57 -8.65
CA VAL A 362 -10.68 -27.29 -10.04
C VAL A 362 -11.19 -28.53 -10.79
N ASP A 363 -10.90 -29.72 -10.28
CA ASP A 363 -11.30 -31.00 -10.89
C ASP A 363 -12.57 -31.59 -10.26
N LYS A 364 -13.12 -30.93 -9.24
CA LYS A 364 -14.33 -31.34 -8.49
C LYS A 364 -14.25 -32.76 -7.94
N ASN A 365 -13.05 -33.16 -7.50
CA ASN A 365 -12.76 -34.50 -6.99
C ASN A 365 -12.45 -34.52 -5.49
N GLY A 366 -12.62 -33.39 -4.80
CA GLY A 366 -12.32 -33.18 -3.39
C GLY A 366 -10.84 -32.88 -3.11
N LYS A 367 -10.00 -32.70 -4.14
CA LYS A 367 -8.55 -32.52 -3.99
C LYS A 367 -8.12 -31.18 -4.57
N ASN A 368 -7.51 -30.36 -3.71
CA ASN A 368 -7.04 -29.05 -4.14
C ASN A 368 -5.80 -29.18 -5.04
N LYS A 369 -5.81 -28.40 -6.12
CA LYS A 369 -4.67 -28.18 -7.01
C LYS A 369 -4.09 -26.80 -6.80
N LEU A 370 -2.80 -26.69 -7.07
CA LEU A 370 -2.10 -25.42 -7.08
C LEU A 370 -2.43 -24.66 -8.36
N LEU A 371 -2.81 -23.41 -8.21
CA LEU A 371 -2.96 -22.48 -9.32
C LEU A 371 -1.97 -21.33 -9.12
N LEU A 372 -1.25 -20.96 -10.17
CA LEU A 372 -0.48 -19.73 -10.27
C LEU A 372 -1.32 -18.70 -11.01
N CYS A 373 -1.66 -17.62 -10.33
CA CYS A 373 -2.33 -16.46 -10.89
C CYS A 373 -1.28 -15.43 -11.33
N ASN A 374 -1.41 -14.97 -12.57
CA ASN A 374 -0.67 -13.86 -13.13
C ASN A 374 -1.68 -12.79 -13.50
N LYS A 375 -1.80 -11.76 -12.65
CA LYS A 375 -2.86 -10.77 -12.65
C LYS A 375 -4.24 -11.42 -12.64
N TYR A 376 -4.86 -11.49 -13.80
CA TYR A 376 -6.22 -11.92 -14.04
C TYR A 376 -6.39 -13.41 -14.26
N ASP A 377 -5.34 -14.08 -14.72
CA ASP A 377 -5.42 -15.43 -15.24
C ASP A 377 -4.66 -16.40 -14.33
N CYS A 378 -5.37 -17.42 -13.86
CA CYS A 378 -4.82 -18.47 -13.03
C CYS A 378 -4.65 -19.76 -13.82
N TYR A 379 -3.51 -20.43 -13.66
CA TYR A 379 -3.15 -21.65 -14.38
C TYR A 379 -2.79 -22.75 -13.41
N LYS A 380 -3.16 -24.00 -13.72
CA LYS A 380 -2.68 -25.15 -12.96
C LYS A 380 -1.15 -25.20 -13.02
N ARG A 381 -0.54 -25.48 -11.88
CA ARG A 381 0.90 -25.70 -11.74
C ARG A 381 1.14 -26.96 -10.93
N ASN A 382 2.20 -27.67 -11.30
CA ASN A 382 2.74 -28.78 -10.53
C ASN A 382 4.00 -28.27 -9.84
N LEU A 383 3.90 -27.97 -8.57
CA LEU A 383 5.01 -27.50 -7.74
C LEU A 383 4.96 -28.24 -6.41
N HIS A 384 6.12 -28.70 -5.95
CA HIS A 384 6.23 -29.42 -4.70
C HIS A 384 6.86 -28.51 -3.63
N GLY A 385 6.53 -28.73 -2.36
CA GLY A 385 7.02 -27.94 -1.24
C GLY A 385 6.01 -26.91 -0.75
N TYR A 386 6.51 -25.83 -0.15
CA TYR A 386 5.71 -24.87 0.60
C TYR A 386 5.54 -23.55 -0.12
N ILE A 387 4.34 -22.98 -0.03
CA ILE A 387 3.98 -21.70 -0.64
C ILE A 387 3.06 -20.89 0.27
N ILE A 388 3.02 -19.57 0.03
CA ILE A 388 2.03 -18.68 0.63
C ILE A 388 0.83 -18.58 -0.30
N ASN A 389 -0.36 -18.85 0.25
CA ASN A 389 -1.61 -18.56 -0.45
C ASN A 389 -1.86 -17.05 -0.41
N ILE A 390 -1.94 -16.41 -1.58
CA ILE A 390 -2.06 -14.94 -1.68
C ILE A 390 -3.36 -14.40 -1.07
N ILE A 391 -4.38 -15.23 -0.90
CA ILE A 391 -5.70 -14.79 -0.42
C ILE A 391 -5.95 -15.12 1.07
N ASN A 392 -5.27 -16.12 1.63
CA ASN A 392 -5.44 -16.53 3.03
C ASN A 392 -4.34 -15.99 3.96
N GLN A 393 -3.77 -14.81 3.67
CA GLN A 393 -2.69 -14.26 4.51
C GLN A 393 -3.16 -13.96 5.95
N ASP A 394 -4.42 -13.54 6.11
CA ASP A 394 -5.05 -13.15 7.37
C ASP A 394 -5.61 -14.32 8.19
N GLU A 395 -5.89 -15.45 7.56
CA GLU A 395 -6.57 -16.56 8.23
C GLU A 395 -5.56 -17.49 8.89
N ASN A 396 -5.37 -17.29 10.20
CA ASN A 396 -4.87 -18.28 11.17
C ASN A 396 -3.65 -19.08 10.72
N ASN A 397 -2.43 -18.62 11.00
CA ASN A 397 -1.25 -19.49 11.06
C ASN A 397 -1.22 -20.60 10.00
N ASN A 398 -1.50 -20.33 8.72
CA ASN A 398 -1.66 -21.37 7.70
C ASN A 398 -0.77 -21.11 6.48
N MET A 399 0.00 -22.11 6.08
CA MET A 399 0.74 -22.20 4.81
C MET A 399 0.09 -23.26 3.92
N VAL A 400 0.52 -23.33 2.67
CA VAL A 400 0.16 -24.44 1.79
C VAL A 400 1.38 -25.31 1.55
N TYR A 401 1.20 -26.62 1.65
CA TYR A 401 2.18 -27.62 1.24
C TYR A 401 1.61 -28.45 0.09
N CYS A 402 2.39 -28.62 -0.97
CA CYS A 402 2.04 -29.37 -2.16
C CYS A 402 3.05 -30.51 -2.41
N GLU A 403 2.55 -31.67 -2.79
CA GLU A 403 3.32 -32.70 -3.51
C GLU A 403 2.59 -32.95 -4.84
N GLU A 404 1.67 -33.91 -4.89
CA GLU A 404 0.71 -34.05 -6.01
C GLU A 404 -0.62 -33.33 -5.76
N GLU A 405 -0.92 -33.11 -4.48
CA GLU A 405 -2.10 -32.45 -3.96
C GLU A 405 -1.66 -31.42 -2.93
N CYS A 406 -2.42 -30.35 -2.82
CA CYS A 406 -2.09 -29.26 -1.91
C CYS A 406 -3.00 -29.27 -0.70
N GLN A 407 -2.41 -29.05 0.46
CA GLN A 407 -3.13 -28.97 1.73
C GLN A 407 -2.68 -27.75 2.53
N VAL A 408 -3.61 -27.21 3.30
CA VAL A 408 -3.30 -26.16 4.27
C VAL A 408 -2.65 -26.80 5.49
N VAL A 409 -1.51 -26.25 5.92
CA VAL A 409 -0.70 -26.72 7.04
C VAL A 409 -0.39 -25.55 7.97
N PRO A 410 -0.17 -25.77 9.28
CA PRO A 410 0.11 -24.66 10.19
C PRO A 410 1.47 -23.97 9.92
N LYS A 411 1.52 -22.63 10.02
CA LYS A 411 2.71 -21.76 10.07
C LYS A 411 3.45 -22.08 11.36
N ASN A 412 4.56 -22.78 11.23
CA ASN A 412 5.53 -22.92 12.32
C ASN A 412 6.70 -21.98 12.07
N ASN A 413 7.44 -21.65 13.12
CA ASN A 413 8.64 -20.85 12.98
C ASN A 413 9.70 -21.62 12.19
N GLY A 414 10.26 -21.00 11.16
CA GLY A 414 11.20 -21.68 10.28
C GLY A 414 11.36 -21.05 8.92
N TYR A 415 12.07 -21.77 8.05
CA TYR A 415 12.26 -21.45 6.65
C TYR A 415 11.62 -22.53 5.80
N TYR A 416 11.04 -22.14 4.68
CA TYR A 416 10.24 -22.99 3.83
C TYR A 416 10.56 -22.69 2.38
N ILE A 417 10.81 -23.74 1.60
CA ILE A 417 11.15 -23.65 0.19
C ILE A 417 10.18 -24.49 -0.64
N ASN A 418 10.31 -24.39 -1.96
CA ASN A 418 9.61 -25.22 -2.91
C ASN A 418 10.57 -25.73 -3.99
N SER A 419 10.07 -26.58 -4.88
CA SER A 419 10.89 -27.22 -5.92
C SER A 419 11.31 -26.30 -7.06
N ASN A 420 10.84 -25.04 -7.11
CA ASN A 420 11.28 -24.04 -8.06
C ASN A 420 11.93 -22.85 -7.31
N LEU A 421 13.19 -22.63 -7.63
CA LEU A 421 14.09 -21.70 -6.96
C LEU A 421 13.77 -20.23 -7.28
N GLU A 422 13.11 -19.95 -8.40
CA GLU A 422 12.67 -18.60 -8.80
C GLU A 422 11.64 -18.01 -7.82
N TYR A 423 11.08 -18.82 -6.92
CA TYR A 423 10.05 -18.41 -5.98
C TYR A 423 10.57 -18.33 -4.54
N GLY A 424 11.86 -18.00 -4.37
CA GLY A 424 12.41 -17.53 -3.11
C GLY A 424 12.26 -18.48 -1.92
N VAL A 425 12.35 -17.90 -0.72
CA VAL A 425 12.21 -18.61 0.55
C VAL A 425 11.13 -17.93 1.39
N VAL A 426 10.24 -18.72 1.97
CA VAL A 426 9.28 -18.22 2.96
C VAL A 426 9.88 -18.36 4.35
N LYS A 427 10.10 -17.24 5.02
CA LYS A 427 10.54 -17.20 6.42
C LYS A 427 9.35 -16.92 7.32
N CYS A 428 9.17 -17.74 8.35
CA CYS A 428 8.11 -17.59 9.33
C CYS A 428 8.70 -17.32 10.72
N GLU A 429 8.30 -16.20 11.32
CA GLU A 429 8.72 -15.73 12.63
C GLU A 429 7.53 -15.27 13.47
N SER A 430 7.36 -15.87 14.64
CA SER A 430 6.28 -15.53 15.58
C SER A 430 4.89 -15.55 14.92
N SER A 431 4.66 -16.59 14.10
CA SER A 431 3.43 -16.79 13.33
C SER A 431 3.17 -15.78 12.19
N ILE A 432 4.11 -14.89 11.91
CA ILE A 432 4.12 -14.02 10.72
C ILE A 432 5.05 -14.68 9.69
N CYS A 433 4.63 -14.77 8.43
CA CYS A 433 5.49 -15.28 7.36
C CYS A 433 5.73 -14.22 6.30
N GLU A 434 6.97 -14.06 5.90
CA GLU A 434 7.45 -13.15 4.87
C GLU A 434 8.09 -13.95 3.73
N PHE A 435 7.93 -13.44 2.52
CA PHE A 435 8.63 -13.95 1.35
C PHE A 435 9.98 -13.23 1.26
N MET A 436 11.06 -13.98 1.07
CA MET A 436 12.40 -13.45 0.84
C MET A 436 12.79 -13.74 -0.60
N GLU A 437 13.11 -12.68 -1.34
CA GLU A 437 13.68 -12.79 -2.68
C GLU A 437 15.12 -13.30 -2.59
N ASP A 438 15.60 -13.90 -3.67
CA ASP A 438 16.97 -14.41 -3.77
C ASP A 438 18.02 -13.31 -3.51
N GLU A 439 17.76 -12.09 -3.99
CA GLU A 439 18.61 -10.91 -3.77
C GLU A 439 18.73 -10.51 -2.28
N ASP A 440 17.76 -10.86 -1.45
CA ASP A 440 17.74 -10.55 -0.01
C ASP A 440 18.43 -11.63 0.84
N ILE A 441 18.81 -12.75 0.24
CA ILE A 441 19.40 -13.91 0.93
C ILE A 441 20.92 -13.85 0.82
N ASP A 442 21.61 -13.88 1.96
CA ASP A 442 23.09 -13.85 2.01
C ASP A 442 23.66 -15.10 1.29
N GLU A 443 24.81 -14.95 0.63
CA GLU A 443 25.50 -16.05 -0.06
C GLU A 443 26.38 -16.86 0.90
N HIS A 444 26.56 -16.42 2.16
CA HIS A 444 27.56 -17.00 3.06
C HIS A 444 27.09 -17.21 4.52
N CYS A 445 27.50 -18.33 5.12
CA CYS A 445 27.18 -18.65 6.52
C CYS A 445 27.88 -17.77 7.58
N TYR A 446 28.90 -16.99 7.24
CA TYR A 446 29.77 -16.32 8.24
C TYR A 446 29.04 -15.32 9.14
N ARG A 447 27.89 -14.82 8.69
CA ARG A 447 27.00 -13.91 9.44
C ARG A 447 25.73 -14.60 9.93
N ASN A 448 25.42 -15.77 9.39
CA ASN A 448 24.12 -16.43 9.47
C ASN A 448 24.29 -17.91 9.81
N TYR A 449 24.63 -18.19 11.07
CA TYR A 449 24.99 -19.53 11.54
C TYR A 449 23.84 -20.56 11.46
N PHE A 450 22.59 -20.10 11.27
CA PHE A 450 21.38 -20.91 11.29
C PHE A 450 20.26 -20.38 10.38
N GLU A 451 20.61 -19.85 9.21
CA GLU A 451 19.65 -19.29 8.25
C GLU A 451 19.77 -20.03 6.91
N ILE A 452 18.89 -19.69 5.96
CA ILE A 452 19.03 -20.10 4.57
C ILE A 452 19.99 -19.16 3.87
N ILE A 453 20.82 -19.71 3.00
CA ILE A 453 21.62 -18.95 2.04
C ILE A 453 21.25 -19.35 0.61
N PHE A 454 21.60 -18.50 -0.35
CA PHE A 454 21.45 -18.77 -1.77
C PHE A 454 22.85 -18.84 -2.39
N ASP A 455 23.24 -20.01 -2.91
CA ASP A 455 24.58 -20.27 -3.45
C ASP A 455 24.46 -21.08 -4.74
N GLU A 456 25.11 -20.60 -5.83
CA GLU A 456 25.14 -21.24 -7.15
C GLU A 456 23.75 -21.74 -7.66
N ASP A 457 22.71 -20.91 -7.49
CA ASP A 457 21.31 -21.24 -7.82
C ASP A 457 20.64 -22.28 -6.90
N TYR A 458 21.15 -22.51 -5.69
CA TYR A 458 20.52 -23.42 -4.72
C TYR A 458 20.27 -22.76 -3.36
N PHE A 459 19.13 -23.09 -2.74
CA PHE A 459 18.93 -22.79 -1.33
C PHE A 459 19.61 -23.83 -0.46
N LEU A 460 20.49 -23.38 0.42
CA LEU A 460 21.20 -24.22 1.39
C LEU A 460 20.92 -23.76 2.81
N TYR A 461 20.95 -24.70 3.76
CA TYR A 461 20.85 -24.38 5.18
C TYR A 461 22.25 -24.25 5.80
N CYS A 462 22.51 -23.12 6.43
CA CYS A 462 23.71 -22.96 7.25
C CYS A 462 23.51 -23.60 8.63
N HIS A 463 24.37 -24.53 8.99
CA HIS A 463 24.46 -25.08 10.34
C HIS A 463 25.87 -24.87 10.89
N ASN A 464 26.03 -23.84 11.73
CA ASN A 464 27.29 -23.51 12.39
C ASN A 464 28.48 -23.41 11.41
N LEU A 465 28.34 -22.58 10.37
CA LEU A 465 29.29 -22.39 9.25
C LEU A 465 29.39 -23.54 8.25
N THR A 466 28.66 -24.64 8.45
CA THR A 466 28.61 -25.76 7.50
C THR A 466 27.38 -25.60 6.61
N LEU A 467 27.57 -25.70 5.29
CA LEU A 467 26.48 -25.74 4.33
C LEU A 467 25.85 -27.14 4.31
N MET A 468 24.52 -27.17 4.34
CA MET A 468 23.75 -28.40 4.31
C MET A 468 22.67 -28.30 3.22
N ASP A 469 22.63 -29.30 2.36
CA ASP A 469 21.52 -29.48 1.43
C ASP A 469 20.24 -29.85 2.17
N PHE A 470 19.10 -29.60 1.53
CA PHE A 470 17.81 -30.10 2.01
C PHE A 470 17.70 -31.61 1.74
N PRO A 471 17.65 -32.46 2.79
CA PRO A 471 17.64 -33.90 2.62
C PRO A 471 16.23 -34.44 2.32
N ASP A 472 16.14 -35.51 1.54
CA ASP A 472 14.86 -36.21 1.30
C ASP A 472 14.25 -36.80 2.59
N GLU A 473 15.11 -37.30 3.49
CA GLU A 473 14.72 -37.79 4.81
C GLU A 473 14.92 -36.72 5.89
N VAL A 474 13.98 -36.62 6.82
CA VAL A 474 14.04 -35.63 7.91
C VAL A 474 15.23 -35.89 8.82
N GLN A 475 16.03 -34.86 9.05
CA GLN A 475 17.18 -34.85 9.97
C GLN A 475 16.93 -33.88 11.13
N TYR A 476 17.49 -34.22 12.30
CA TYR A 476 17.37 -33.40 13.51
C TYR A 476 18.75 -33.00 14.02
N PHE A 477 18.96 -31.70 14.22
CA PHE A 477 20.21 -31.15 14.72
C PHE A 477 20.01 -30.44 16.04
N PRO A 478 20.69 -30.83 17.13
CA PRO A 478 20.65 -30.07 18.36
C PRO A 478 21.42 -28.76 18.19
N VAL A 479 20.79 -27.66 18.56
CA VAL A 479 21.45 -26.36 18.53
C VAL A 479 21.58 -25.83 19.95
N ASN A 480 22.83 -25.64 20.36
CA ASN A 480 23.16 -25.11 21.66
C ASN A 480 23.22 -23.57 21.57
N ILE A 481 22.05 -22.92 21.59
CA ILE A 481 21.96 -21.46 21.40
C ILE A 481 21.85 -20.76 22.75
N ASN A 482 22.60 -19.68 22.92
CA ASN A 482 22.28 -18.69 23.94
C ASN A 482 20.97 -17.98 23.53
N VAL A 483 19.85 -18.36 24.14
CA VAL A 483 18.50 -17.85 23.82
C VAL A 483 18.46 -16.31 23.79
N SER A 484 19.26 -15.62 24.62
CA SER A 484 19.31 -14.14 24.64
C SER A 484 20.00 -13.49 23.44
N ALA A 485 20.72 -14.26 22.62
CA ALA A 485 21.44 -13.81 21.43
C ALA A 485 20.94 -14.49 20.15
N SER A 486 19.88 -15.31 20.25
CA SER A 486 19.33 -16.06 19.14
C SER A 486 18.52 -15.16 18.21
N LYS A 487 18.80 -15.21 16.90
CA LYS A 487 17.95 -14.63 15.85
C LYS A 487 16.77 -15.54 15.47
N PHE A 488 16.64 -16.70 16.11
CA PHE A 488 15.52 -17.57 15.86
C PHE A 488 14.23 -16.95 16.41
N PRO A 489 13.08 -17.18 15.75
CA PRO A 489 11.77 -16.76 16.25
C PRO A 489 11.48 -17.34 17.64
N VAL A 490 11.52 -16.52 18.71
CA VAL A 490 11.43 -17.02 20.09
C VAL A 490 10.10 -16.68 20.78
N SER A 491 9.44 -17.72 21.30
CA SER A 491 8.55 -17.67 22.48
C SER A 491 9.09 -18.58 23.60
N ILE A 492 10.41 -18.61 23.78
CA ILE A 492 11.11 -19.49 24.74
C ILE A 492 11.46 -18.66 25.98
N SER A 493 11.03 -19.16 27.15
CA SER A 493 11.45 -18.61 28.44
C SER A 493 12.90 -19.02 28.73
N PRO A 494 13.73 -18.19 29.38
CA PRO A 494 15.09 -18.58 29.74
C PRO A 494 15.13 -19.92 30.51
N GLY A 495 15.91 -20.90 30.04
CA GLY A 495 15.92 -22.28 30.55
C GLY A 495 17.10 -23.13 30.06
N GLN A 496 17.08 -24.43 30.36
CA GLN A 496 18.09 -25.42 29.91
C GLN A 496 17.60 -26.29 28.74
N ASP A 497 16.50 -25.91 28.10
CA ASP A 497 15.90 -26.71 27.03
C ASP A 497 16.78 -26.68 25.77
N ILE A 498 16.87 -27.83 25.08
CA ILE A 498 17.61 -27.96 23.82
C ILE A 498 16.65 -27.66 22.68
N ILE A 499 17.03 -26.72 21.81
CA ILE A 499 16.32 -26.49 20.54
C ILE A 499 16.84 -27.52 19.52
N LEU A 500 15.93 -28.32 18.96
CA LEU A 500 16.24 -29.16 17.82
C LEU A 500 15.82 -28.44 16.53
N ILE A 501 16.69 -28.44 15.52
CA ILE A 501 16.32 -28.03 14.17
C ILE A 501 15.92 -29.27 13.40
N ARG A 502 14.68 -29.26 12.93
CA ARG A 502 14.11 -30.26 12.02
C ARG A 502 14.34 -29.79 10.59
N LEU A 503 15.34 -30.36 9.93
CA LEU A 503 15.63 -30.13 8.52
C LEU A 503 14.96 -31.24 7.71
N GLY A 504 14.14 -30.89 6.74
CA GLY A 504 13.56 -31.84 5.79
C GLY A 504 13.51 -31.25 4.39
N LYS A 505 13.08 -32.04 3.41
CA LYS A 505 13.17 -31.76 1.97
C LYS A 505 12.81 -30.34 1.52
N TYR A 506 11.82 -29.71 2.16
CA TYR A 506 11.35 -28.38 1.79
C TYR A 506 11.25 -27.40 2.97
N SER A 507 11.82 -27.71 4.13
CA SER A 507 11.67 -26.84 5.30
C SER A 507 12.76 -27.03 6.36
N VAL A 508 13.08 -25.94 7.04
CA VAL A 508 13.87 -25.89 8.27
C VAL A 508 12.96 -25.38 9.39
N GLN A 509 12.66 -26.21 10.37
CA GLN A 509 11.73 -25.86 11.45
C GLN A 509 12.39 -25.98 12.81
N GLN A 510 11.99 -25.12 13.75
CA GLN A 510 12.32 -25.34 15.15
C GLN A 510 11.41 -26.40 15.76
N TYR A 511 12.01 -27.30 16.52
CA TYR A 511 11.33 -28.32 17.29
C TYR A 511 11.79 -28.23 18.75
N ILE A 512 10.89 -27.78 19.63
CA ILE A 512 11.17 -27.66 21.06
C ILE A 512 10.84 -28.99 21.72
N THR A 513 11.83 -29.59 22.38
CA THR A 513 11.63 -30.81 23.18
C THR A 513 11.66 -30.50 24.67
N GLY A 514 10.96 -31.29 25.49
CA GLY A 514 11.11 -31.22 26.95
C GLY A 514 12.53 -31.63 27.38
N LYS A 515 12.85 -31.44 28.67
CA LYS A 515 14.18 -31.71 29.26
C LYS A 515 14.77 -33.11 28.99
N ASP A 516 13.94 -34.08 28.66
CA ASP A 516 14.33 -35.46 28.37
C ASP A 516 14.42 -35.77 26.86
N GLY A 517 14.27 -34.78 25.98
CA GLY A 517 14.28 -34.96 24.52
C GLY A 517 13.01 -35.63 23.94
N ASN A 518 11.98 -35.85 24.77
CA ASN A 518 10.68 -36.41 24.39
C ASN A 518 9.57 -35.35 24.50
N ASN A 519 8.45 -35.57 23.79
CA ASN A 519 7.24 -34.73 23.82
C ASN A 519 6.63 -34.61 25.21
#